data_AF-A0A5R9KPL1-F1
#
_entry.id   AF-A0A5R9KPL1-F1
#
_cell.length_a   1.000
_cell.length_b   1.000
_cell.length_c   1.000
_cell.angle_alpha   90.00
_cell.angle_beta   90.00
_cell.angle_gamma   90.00
#
_symmetry.space_group_name_H-M   'P 1'
#
loop_
_entity.id
_entity.type
_entity.pdbx_description
1 polymer ?
#
loop_
_entity_poly.entity_id
_entity_poly.type
_entity_poly.pdbx_seq_one_letter_code
_entity_poly.pdbx_strand_id
1 'polypeptide(L)'
;MTLKLSTSRAFIALAVAFCIGCSSKEDRDKYNTFYGSESKAREESALVKLQNDRKNQPELPAAAPAAAPAASPADSSRGKSADTTKAAGAETATAAPAAAAPAAAPKRKPVPADVLALLNKHACFACHQAYDKVIGPAYSEVAKKKYTPDQIVELVHSPKPEHWPGYPPMAPLAHVPKADIVVIANWINGL
;
A
#
# COMPACT_ATOMS: atom_id res chain seq x y z
N MET A 1 -46.93 43.50 -2.78
CA MET A 1 -47.03 42.16 -2.17
C MET A 1 -45.72 41.42 -2.40
N THR A 2 -44.79 41.47 -1.45
CA THR A 2 -43.43 40.90 -1.55
C THR A 2 -43.29 39.77 -0.54
N LEU A 3 -43.52 38.53 -0.96
CA LEU A 3 -43.38 37.34 -0.10
C LEU A 3 -41.93 36.80 -0.14
N LYS A 4 -41.23 37.04 0.98
CA LYS A 4 -40.26 36.16 1.68
C LYS A 4 -39.52 35.09 0.83
N LEU A 5 -38.31 35.42 0.41
CA LEU A 5 -37.27 34.48 -0.05
C LEU A 5 -36.42 33.89 1.11
N SER A 6 -36.67 34.32 2.35
CA SER A 6 -35.80 34.01 3.51
C SER A 6 -36.05 32.63 4.14
N THR A 7 -37.22 32.03 3.91
CA THR A 7 -37.58 30.72 4.49
C THR A 7 -36.90 29.54 3.81
N SER A 8 -36.43 29.68 2.57
CA SER A 8 -35.93 28.55 1.77
C SER A 8 -34.55 28.04 2.23
N ARG A 9 -33.67 28.90 2.76
CA ARG A 9 -32.34 28.49 3.23
C ARG A 9 -32.36 27.72 4.55
N ALA A 10 -33.31 28.02 5.44
CA ALA A 10 -33.46 27.31 6.71
C ALA A 10 -33.99 25.87 6.52
N PHE A 11 -34.93 25.66 5.58
CA PHE A 11 -35.44 24.31 5.27
C PHE A 11 -34.41 23.44 4.56
N ILE A 12 -33.57 24.01 3.68
CA ILE A 12 -32.48 23.26 3.03
C ILE A 12 -31.40 22.87 4.04
N ALA A 13 -31.03 23.76 4.97
CA ALA A 13 -30.07 23.44 6.02
C ALA A 13 -30.59 22.35 6.99
N LEU A 14 -31.89 22.37 7.31
CA LEU A 14 -32.53 21.35 8.15
C LEU A 14 -32.60 19.99 7.45
N ALA A 15 -32.86 19.96 6.14
CA ALA A 15 -32.93 18.73 5.36
C ALA A 15 -31.54 18.06 5.20
N VAL A 16 -30.48 18.84 5.03
CA VAL A 16 -29.10 18.31 4.96
C VAL A 16 -28.63 17.79 6.31
N ALA A 17 -29.04 18.42 7.42
CA ALA A 17 -28.76 17.92 8.78
C ALA A 17 -29.46 16.59 9.08
N PHE A 18 -30.64 16.34 8.51
CA PHE A 18 -31.38 15.10 8.72
C PHE A 18 -30.76 13.90 7.97
N CYS A 19 -30.14 14.11 6.80
CA CYS A 19 -29.43 13.04 6.07
C CYS A 19 -28.06 12.67 6.69
N ILE A 20 -27.44 13.56 7.47
CA ILE A 20 -26.17 13.31 8.19
C ILE A 20 -26.43 12.82 9.64
N GLY A 21 -27.64 13.04 10.16
CA GLY A 21 -28.01 12.81 11.56
C GLY A 21 -28.39 11.38 11.96
N CYS A 22 -28.48 10.43 11.04
CA CYS A 22 -28.81 9.02 11.36
C CYS A 22 -27.60 8.16 11.75
N SER A 23 -26.43 8.74 12.03
CA SER A 23 -25.32 7.99 12.62
C SER A 23 -25.35 8.18 14.13
N SER A 24 -26.12 7.30 14.79
CA SER A 24 -26.29 7.30 16.25
C SER A 24 -24.94 7.21 16.96
N LYS A 25 -24.85 7.73 18.19
CA LYS A 25 -23.62 7.64 19.00
C LYS A 25 -23.21 6.18 19.17
N GLU A 26 -24.18 5.26 19.30
CA GLU A 26 -24.00 3.82 19.30
C GLU A 26 -23.37 3.27 18.02
N ASP A 27 -23.80 3.70 16.83
CA ASP A 27 -23.17 3.25 15.57
C ASP A 27 -21.76 3.79 15.45
N ARG A 28 -21.53 5.01 15.94
CA ARG A 28 -20.22 5.61 16.02
C ARG A 28 -19.29 4.83 16.95
N ASP A 29 -19.81 4.35 18.07
CA ASP A 29 -19.05 3.60 19.07
C ASP A 29 -18.80 2.17 18.60
N LYS A 30 -19.75 1.53 17.90
CA LYS A 30 -19.54 0.26 17.18
C LYS A 30 -18.48 0.39 16.09
N TYR A 31 -18.53 1.47 15.31
CA TYR A 31 -17.53 1.76 14.28
C TYR A 31 -16.16 2.00 14.90
N ASN A 32 -16.07 2.82 15.95
CA ASN A 32 -14.84 3.07 16.70
C ASN A 32 -14.29 1.80 17.36
N THR A 33 -15.17 0.89 17.80
CA THR A 33 -14.77 -0.40 18.38
C THR A 33 -14.18 -1.33 17.31
N PHE A 34 -14.73 -1.32 16.09
CA PHE A 34 -14.27 -2.20 15.01
C PHE A 34 -13.07 -1.65 14.24
N TYR A 35 -13.01 -0.33 14.01
CA TYR A 35 -11.96 0.33 13.22
C TYR A 35 -10.93 1.10 14.05
N GLY A 36 -11.05 1.07 15.38
CA GLY A 36 -10.15 1.73 16.33
C GLY A 36 -10.52 3.19 16.57
N SER A 37 -10.56 3.60 17.85
CA SER A 37 -10.85 4.97 18.29
C SER A 37 -9.88 6.02 17.75
N GLU A 38 -8.68 5.59 17.36
CA GLU A 38 -7.60 6.41 16.78
C GLU A 38 -7.87 6.82 15.32
N SER A 39 -8.79 6.15 14.63
CA SER A 39 -9.09 6.39 13.21
C SER A 39 -9.53 7.84 12.95
N LYS A 40 -10.37 8.40 13.83
CA LYS A 40 -10.82 9.79 13.72
C LYS A 40 -9.72 10.79 13.99
N ALA A 41 -8.86 10.54 14.98
CA ALA A 41 -7.72 11.41 15.25
C ALA A 41 -6.71 11.40 14.09
N ARG A 42 -6.54 10.24 13.43
CA ARG A 42 -5.74 10.10 12.22
C ARG A 42 -6.37 10.82 11.02
N GLU A 43 -7.69 10.73 10.87
CA GLU A 43 -8.42 11.41 9.80
C GLU A 43 -8.42 12.93 9.98
N GLU A 44 -8.63 13.41 11.20
CA GLU A 44 -8.55 14.83 11.55
C GLU A 44 -7.13 15.38 11.34
N SER A 45 -6.10 14.66 11.82
CA SER A 45 -4.70 15.07 11.59
C SER A 45 -4.32 15.04 10.11
N ALA A 46 -4.83 14.10 9.32
CA ALA A 46 -4.65 14.08 7.88
C ALA A 46 -5.34 15.26 7.19
N LEU A 47 -6.55 15.64 7.63
CA LEU A 47 -7.28 16.77 7.08
C LEU A 47 -6.60 18.11 7.41
N VAL A 48 -6.14 18.28 8.66
CA VAL A 48 -5.37 19.44 9.10
C VAL A 48 -4.06 19.54 8.30
N LYS A 49 -3.38 18.40 8.07
CA LYS A 49 -2.18 18.35 7.24
C LYS A 49 -2.47 18.80 5.81
N LEU A 50 -3.50 18.27 5.16
CA LEU A 50 -3.90 18.68 3.80
C LEU A 50 -4.27 20.17 3.72
N GLN A 51 -4.93 20.70 4.75
CA GLN A 51 -5.27 22.13 4.82
C GLN A 51 -4.03 23.01 4.98
N ASN A 52 -3.08 22.60 5.81
CA ASN A 52 -1.80 23.30 5.98
C ASN A 52 -0.96 23.22 4.71
N ASP A 53 -0.84 22.04 4.09
CA ASP A 53 -0.11 21.85 2.84
C ASP A 53 -0.72 22.70 1.71
N ARG A 54 -2.05 22.83 1.64
CA ARG A 54 -2.72 23.73 0.70
C ARG A 54 -2.44 25.21 0.99
N LYS A 55 -2.38 25.59 2.27
CA LYS A 55 -2.10 26.97 2.68
C LYS A 55 -0.63 27.37 2.48
N ASN A 56 0.26 26.39 2.53
CA ASN A 56 1.70 26.57 2.39
C ASN A 56 2.23 26.17 1.00
N GLN A 57 1.35 25.80 0.07
CA GLN A 57 1.76 25.68 -1.32
C GLN A 57 2.03 27.09 -1.89
N PRO A 58 3.23 27.37 -2.42
CA PRO A 58 3.39 28.48 -3.33
C PRO A 58 2.48 28.23 -4.53
N GLU A 59 1.77 29.28 -4.99
CA GLU A 59 0.81 29.20 -6.08
C GLU A 59 1.44 28.52 -7.29
N LEU A 60 0.97 27.31 -7.62
CA LEU A 60 1.41 26.58 -8.81
C LEU A 60 1.01 27.40 -10.03
N PRO A 61 1.95 27.79 -10.92
CA PRO A 61 1.57 28.43 -12.16
C PRO A 61 0.71 27.44 -12.97
N ALA A 62 -0.41 27.94 -13.51
CA ALA A 62 -1.31 27.17 -14.35
C ALA A 62 -0.50 26.40 -15.41
N ALA A 63 -0.72 25.08 -15.48
CA ALA A 63 0.01 24.19 -16.36
C ALA A 63 -0.15 24.58 -17.84
N ALA A 64 0.99 24.81 -18.52
CA ALA A 64 1.12 24.75 -19.98
C ALA A 64 1.76 23.40 -20.38
N PRO A 65 1.47 22.87 -21.58
CA PRO A 65 1.68 21.45 -21.89
C PRO A 65 3.14 21.08 -22.21
N ALA A 66 3.38 19.77 -22.17
CA ALA A 66 4.65 19.05 -22.12
C ALA A 66 5.69 19.32 -23.24
N ALA A 67 6.98 19.19 -22.88
CA ALA A 67 8.08 18.78 -23.76
C ALA A 67 9.18 18.06 -22.95
N ALA A 68 9.83 17.07 -23.58
CA ALA A 68 10.72 16.06 -22.98
C ALA A 68 12.23 16.49 -22.98
N PRO A 69 13.23 15.66 -22.58
CA PRO A 69 14.17 15.97 -21.49
C PRO A 69 15.64 16.17 -21.93
N ALA A 70 16.48 16.73 -21.03
CA ALA A 70 17.94 16.63 -21.16
C ALA A 70 18.69 16.72 -19.80
N ALA A 71 19.50 15.68 -19.54
CA ALA A 71 20.82 15.56 -18.89
C ALA A 71 21.15 16.22 -17.52
N SER A 72 21.69 15.37 -16.62
CA SER A 72 22.44 15.70 -15.40
C SER A 72 23.83 16.32 -15.67
N PRO A 73 24.52 16.79 -14.61
CA PRO A 73 25.67 16.00 -14.14
C PRO A 73 25.79 15.87 -12.60
N ALA A 74 26.70 14.98 -12.21
CA ALA A 74 27.09 14.55 -10.86
C ALA A 74 28.15 15.45 -10.20
N ASP A 75 28.33 15.33 -8.88
CA ASP A 75 29.60 15.08 -8.15
C ASP A 75 29.34 15.11 -6.62
N SER A 76 29.42 13.97 -5.91
CA SER A 76 30.54 13.42 -5.12
C SER A 76 31.08 14.29 -3.98
N SER A 77 31.14 13.67 -2.79
CA SER A 77 32.23 13.76 -1.78
C SER A 77 31.64 13.46 -0.38
N ARG A 78 32.28 12.81 0.59
CA ARG A 78 33.31 11.77 0.76
C ARG A 78 33.58 11.73 2.27
N GLY A 79 33.84 10.54 2.82
CA GLY A 79 34.45 10.33 4.14
C GLY A 79 33.83 9.12 4.85
N LYS A 80 34.36 7.89 4.83
CA LYS A 80 35.71 7.33 5.14
C LYS A 80 36.04 7.33 6.64
N SER A 81 35.92 6.16 7.28
CA SER A 81 36.96 5.48 8.10
C SER A 81 36.35 4.18 8.67
N ALA A 82 36.86 3.00 8.31
CA ALA A 82 38.01 2.28 8.91
C ALA A 82 37.65 1.72 10.30
N ASP A 83 37.34 0.43 10.40
CA ASP A 83 38.28 -0.69 10.63
C ASP A 83 38.36 -1.00 12.13
N THR A 84 37.94 -2.20 12.54
CA THR A 84 38.80 -3.15 13.24
C THR A 84 38.04 -4.43 13.60
N THR A 85 38.62 -5.52 13.11
CA THR A 85 38.41 -6.92 13.44
C THR A 85 38.62 -7.20 14.93
N LYS A 86 37.76 -8.03 15.56
CA LYS A 86 38.16 -8.80 16.74
C LYS A 86 37.57 -10.21 16.67
N ALA A 87 38.47 -11.19 16.58
CA ALA A 87 38.17 -12.61 16.60
C ALA A 87 37.99 -13.14 18.04
N ALA A 88 37.13 -14.15 18.11
CA ALA A 88 37.18 -15.39 18.90
C ALA A 88 37.54 -15.35 20.40
N GLY A 89 36.58 -15.81 21.20
CA GLY A 89 36.77 -16.46 22.49
C GLY A 89 35.58 -17.38 22.73
N ALA A 90 35.83 -18.69 22.67
CA ALA A 90 34.87 -19.75 23.01
C ALA A 90 34.89 -19.98 24.53
N GLU A 91 33.73 -20.21 25.15
CA GLU A 91 33.41 -21.45 25.87
C GLU A 91 32.04 -21.37 26.57
N THR A 92 31.26 -22.43 26.29
CA THR A 92 30.21 -23.13 27.06
C THR A 92 29.66 -22.57 28.37
N ALA A 93 28.33 -22.38 28.42
CA ALA A 93 27.49 -22.73 29.57
C ALA A 93 26.02 -22.96 29.14
N THR A 94 25.43 -24.02 29.68
CA THR A 94 24.06 -24.52 29.46
C THR A 94 23.01 -23.66 30.18
N ALA A 95 21.83 -23.41 29.58
CA ALA A 95 20.49 -23.50 30.20
C ALA A 95 19.35 -22.82 29.39
N ALA A 96 18.25 -23.57 29.22
CA ALA A 96 16.83 -23.17 29.03
C ALA A 96 16.40 -22.46 27.71
N PRO A 97 15.18 -22.75 27.17
CA PRO A 97 14.79 -22.32 25.83
C PRO A 97 14.52 -20.81 25.81
N ALA A 98 15.41 -20.07 25.16
CA ALA A 98 15.21 -18.66 24.85
C ALA A 98 14.15 -18.53 23.75
N ALA A 99 13.14 -17.70 24.01
CA ALA A 99 12.22 -17.20 23.00
C ALA A 99 13.01 -16.72 21.78
N ALA A 100 12.60 -17.17 20.59
CA ALA A 100 13.25 -16.87 19.34
C ALA A 100 13.46 -15.36 19.20
N ALA A 101 14.73 -14.94 19.13
CA ALA A 101 15.11 -13.59 18.75
C ALA A 101 14.43 -13.25 17.42
N PRO A 102 13.92 -12.02 17.23
CA PRO A 102 13.29 -11.64 15.97
C PRO A 102 14.30 -11.84 14.84
N ALA A 103 13.96 -12.74 13.92
CA ALA A 103 14.74 -12.97 12.71
C ALA A 103 14.98 -11.62 12.02
N ALA A 104 16.24 -11.36 11.66
CA ALA A 104 16.63 -10.16 10.94
C ALA A 104 15.68 -9.96 9.75
N ALA A 105 15.07 -8.77 9.65
CA ALA A 105 14.10 -8.47 8.62
C ALA A 105 14.72 -8.78 7.24
N PRO A 106 14.02 -9.55 6.38
CA PRO A 106 14.55 -9.90 5.07
C PRO A 106 14.84 -8.61 4.28
N LYS A 107 15.94 -8.59 3.53
CA LYS A 107 16.29 -7.47 2.67
C LYS A 107 15.20 -7.30 1.61
N ARG A 108 14.32 -6.31 1.80
CA ARG A 108 13.21 -6.00 0.90
C ARG A 108 13.74 -5.23 -0.31
N LYS A 109 13.71 -5.84 -1.50
CA LYS A 109 13.94 -5.14 -2.77
C LYS A 109 12.75 -4.21 -3.08
N PRO A 110 12.98 -2.97 -3.50
CA PRO A 110 11.90 -2.09 -3.93
C PRO A 110 11.19 -2.65 -5.17
N VAL A 111 9.89 -2.36 -5.29
CA VAL A 111 9.14 -2.67 -6.51
C VAL A 111 9.56 -1.69 -7.60
N PRO A 112 10.01 -2.15 -8.78
CA PRO A 112 10.28 -1.29 -9.93
C PRO A 112 9.06 -0.46 -10.33
N ALA A 113 9.26 0.78 -10.80
CA ALA A 113 8.17 1.71 -11.07
C ALA A 113 7.24 1.25 -12.22
N ASP A 114 7.80 0.60 -13.24
CA ASP A 114 7.08 -0.02 -14.35
C ASP A 114 6.19 -1.18 -13.88
N VAL A 115 6.72 -2.04 -13.00
CA VAL A 115 5.94 -3.14 -12.42
C VAL A 115 4.85 -2.60 -11.48
N LEU A 116 5.18 -1.59 -10.66
CA LEU A 116 4.20 -0.96 -9.79
C LEU A 116 3.04 -0.33 -10.59
N ALA A 117 3.33 0.27 -11.74
CA ALA A 117 2.28 0.80 -12.63
C ALA A 117 1.36 -0.31 -13.15
N LEU A 118 1.91 -1.45 -13.58
CA LEU A 118 1.12 -2.60 -14.03
C LEU A 118 0.29 -3.23 -12.90
N LEU A 119 0.88 -3.38 -11.71
CA LEU A 119 0.21 -3.91 -10.53
C LEU A 119 -0.98 -3.05 -10.09
N ASN A 120 -0.87 -1.72 -10.22
CA ASN A 120 -1.97 -0.81 -9.94
C ASN A 120 -3.01 -0.82 -11.06
N LYS A 121 -2.57 -0.80 -12.33
CA LYS A 121 -3.46 -0.81 -13.51
C LYS A 121 -4.41 -2.01 -13.51
N HIS A 122 -3.92 -3.17 -13.12
CA HIS A 122 -4.68 -4.43 -13.10
C HIS A 122 -5.20 -4.79 -11.69
N ALA A 123 -5.16 -3.84 -10.75
CA ALA A 123 -5.60 -3.99 -9.37
C ALA A 123 -4.96 -5.14 -8.57
N CYS A 124 -3.84 -5.71 -9.04
CA CYS A 124 -3.12 -6.77 -8.35
C CYS A 124 -2.58 -6.29 -6.98
N PHE A 125 -2.19 -5.00 -6.88
CA PHE A 125 -1.64 -4.41 -5.65
C PHE A 125 -2.69 -4.26 -4.53
N ALA A 126 -3.98 -4.29 -4.86
CA ALA A 126 -5.04 -4.18 -3.87
C ALA A 126 -5.13 -5.42 -2.97
N CYS A 127 -4.83 -6.60 -3.53
CA CYS A 127 -4.95 -7.88 -2.82
C CYS A 127 -3.60 -8.52 -2.49
N HIS A 128 -2.52 -8.11 -3.15
CA HIS A 128 -1.18 -8.66 -2.96
C HIS A 128 -0.16 -7.54 -2.75
N GLN A 129 0.75 -7.75 -1.81
CA GLN A 129 1.87 -6.85 -1.52
C GLN A 129 3.19 -7.59 -1.76
N ALA A 130 4.29 -6.83 -1.90
CA ALA A 130 5.59 -7.42 -2.22
C ALA A 130 6.08 -8.40 -1.14
N TYR A 131 5.95 -8.01 0.14
CA TYR A 131 6.51 -8.76 1.28
C TYR A 131 5.51 -9.07 2.38
N ASP A 132 4.36 -8.40 2.38
CA ASP A 132 3.40 -8.49 3.47
C ASP A 132 2.13 -9.23 3.00
N LYS A 133 1.55 -10.04 3.88
CA LYS A 133 0.27 -10.70 3.61
C LYS A 133 -0.85 -9.70 3.83
N VAL A 134 -1.73 -9.53 2.84
CA VAL A 134 -2.98 -8.78 3.00
C VAL A 134 -4.17 -9.71 2.80
N ILE A 135 -4.74 -9.74 1.59
CA ILE A 135 -5.85 -10.63 1.21
C ILE A 135 -5.26 -11.92 0.61
N GLY A 136 -4.36 -11.78 -0.35
CA GLY A 136 -3.59 -12.86 -0.97
C GLY A 136 -2.20 -13.02 -0.36
N PRO A 137 -1.46 -14.05 -0.79
CA PRO A 137 -0.05 -14.25 -0.43
C PRO A 137 0.82 -13.08 -0.89
N ALA A 138 1.89 -12.78 -0.14
CA ALA A 138 2.88 -11.80 -0.60
C ALA A 138 3.59 -12.31 -1.87
N TYR A 139 3.99 -11.43 -2.77
CA TYR A 139 4.70 -11.81 -3.99
C TYR A 139 6.02 -12.55 -3.70
N SER A 140 6.70 -12.21 -2.61
CA SER A 140 7.87 -12.97 -2.13
C SER A 140 7.54 -14.41 -1.72
N GLU A 141 6.34 -14.71 -1.23
CA GLU A 141 5.91 -16.10 -0.99
C GLU A 141 5.58 -16.81 -2.31
N VAL A 142 4.98 -16.09 -3.27
CA VAL A 142 4.72 -16.62 -4.61
C VAL A 142 6.04 -17.00 -5.30
N ALA A 143 7.07 -16.16 -5.16
CA ALA A 143 8.41 -16.41 -5.67
C ALA A 143 9.02 -17.72 -5.14
N LYS A 144 8.78 -18.05 -3.86
CA LYS A 144 9.26 -19.32 -3.27
C LYS A 144 8.67 -20.57 -3.91
N LYS A 145 7.47 -20.47 -4.52
CA LYS A 145 6.87 -21.59 -5.27
C LYS A 145 7.45 -21.79 -6.66
N LYS A 146 8.27 -20.84 -7.15
CA LYS A 146 9.02 -20.93 -8.41
C LYS A 146 8.14 -21.29 -9.61
N TYR A 147 6.99 -20.64 -9.72
CA TYR A 147 6.15 -20.78 -10.90
C TYR A 147 6.84 -20.21 -12.14
N THR A 148 6.67 -20.88 -13.28
CA THR A 148 7.03 -20.29 -14.57
C THR A 148 6.13 -19.09 -14.88
N PRO A 149 6.56 -18.13 -15.71
CA PRO A 149 5.72 -17.01 -16.12
C PRO A 149 4.37 -17.46 -16.71
N ASP A 150 4.37 -18.52 -17.52
CA ASP A 150 3.15 -19.07 -18.12
C ASP A 150 2.21 -19.69 -17.08
N GLN A 151 2.76 -20.35 -16.05
CA GLN A 151 1.94 -20.84 -14.94
C GLN A 151 1.32 -19.70 -14.14
N ILE A 152 2.03 -18.58 -13.95
CA ILE A 152 1.47 -17.41 -13.30
C ILE A 152 0.34 -16.82 -14.14
N VAL A 153 0.50 -16.74 -15.48
CA VAL A 153 -0.58 -16.32 -16.38
C VAL A 153 -1.81 -17.20 -16.21
N GLU A 154 -1.64 -18.52 -16.24
CA GLU A 154 -2.73 -19.49 -16.07
C GLU A 154 -3.42 -19.31 -14.71
N LEU A 155 -2.66 -19.17 -13.61
CA LEU A 155 -3.21 -18.98 -12.27
C LEU A 155 -3.90 -17.62 -12.08
N VAL A 156 -3.47 -16.58 -12.79
CA VAL A 156 -4.12 -15.26 -12.77
C VAL A 156 -5.46 -15.31 -13.52
N HIS A 157 -5.50 -16.01 -14.65
CA HIS A 157 -6.72 -16.17 -15.45
C HIS A 157 -7.69 -17.19 -14.83
N SER A 158 -7.18 -18.28 -14.27
CA SER A 158 -7.92 -19.38 -13.67
C SER A 158 -7.25 -19.84 -12.34
N PRO A 159 -7.51 -19.13 -11.23
CA PRO A 159 -6.89 -19.43 -9.95
C PRO A 159 -7.33 -20.78 -9.39
N LYS A 160 -6.36 -21.48 -8.80
CA LYS A 160 -6.52 -22.79 -8.17
C LYS A 160 -6.33 -22.67 -6.65
N PRO A 161 -7.40 -22.73 -5.84
CA PRO A 161 -7.30 -22.61 -4.38
C PRO A 161 -6.36 -23.64 -3.74
N GLU A 162 -6.16 -24.79 -4.38
CA GLU A 162 -5.27 -25.87 -3.91
C GLU A 162 -3.82 -25.42 -3.81
N HIS A 163 -3.41 -24.43 -4.61
CA HIS A 163 -2.05 -23.90 -4.58
C HIS A 163 -1.78 -23.02 -3.35
N TRP A 164 -2.83 -22.47 -2.72
CA TRP A 164 -2.73 -21.51 -1.61
C TRP A 164 -3.75 -21.81 -0.51
N PRO A 165 -3.59 -22.94 0.22
CA PRO A 165 -4.50 -23.29 1.31
C PRO A 165 -4.48 -22.22 2.40
N GLY A 166 -5.65 -21.88 2.93
CA GLY A 166 -5.81 -20.86 3.97
C GLY A 166 -5.91 -19.41 3.48
N TYR A 167 -5.91 -19.20 2.15
CA TYR A 167 -6.24 -17.92 1.55
C TYR A 167 -7.66 -17.94 0.97
N PRO A 168 -8.37 -16.79 0.96
CA PRO A 168 -9.61 -16.67 0.20
C PRO A 168 -9.36 -17.00 -1.29
N PRO A 169 -10.32 -17.65 -1.98
CA PRO A 169 -10.17 -17.93 -3.40
C PRO A 169 -10.01 -16.61 -4.18
N MET A 170 -8.95 -16.54 -5.00
CA MET A 170 -8.68 -15.37 -5.84
C MET A 170 -9.74 -15.29 -6.95
N ALA A 171 -10.20 -14.08 -7.28
CA ALA A 171 -11.08 -13.89 -8.43
C ALA A 171 -10.30 -14.11 -9.75
N PRO A 172 -10.90 -14.72 -10.78
CA PRO A 172 -10.26 -14.88 -12.08
C PRO A 172 -10.11 -13.53 -12.78
N LEU A 173 -8.89 -13.18 -13.20
CA LEU A 173 -8.57 -11.95 -13.94
C LEU A 173 -8.28 -12.24 -15.43
N ALA A 174 -9.18 -12.97 -16.10
CA ALA A 174 -9.01 -13.37 -17.50
C ALA A 174 -8.90 -12.19 -18.50
N HIS A 175 -9.34 -10.99 -18.11
CA HIS A 175 -9.26 -9.79 -18.94
C HIS A 175 -7.86 -9.16 -18.97
N VAL A 176 -6.95 -9.57 -18.08
CA VAL A 176 -5.60 -8.99 -18.01
C VAL A 176 -4.74 -9.55 -19.16
N PRO A 177 -4.09 -8.68 -19.97
CA PRO A 177 -3.24 -9.13 -21.07
C PRO A 177 -2.08 -10.01 -20.58
N LYS A 178 -1.83 -11.12 -21.30
CA LYS A 178 -0.76 -12.06 -20.94
C LYS A 178 0.62 -11.38 -20.87
N ALA A 179 0.90 -10.47 -21.79
CA ALA A 179 2.18 -9.75 -21.83
C ALA A 179 2.46 -8.98 -20.52
N ASP A 180 1.45 -8.28 -19.99
CA ASP A 180 1.58 -7.52 -18.74
C ASP A 180 1.80 -8.46 -17.54
N ILE A 181 1.10 -9.60 -17.50
CA ILE A 181 1.28 -10.61 -16.45
C ILE A 181 2.68 -11.21 -16.51
N VAL A 182 3.23 -11.46 -17.70
CA VAL A 182 4.59 -11.99 -17.87
C VAL A 182 5.64 -11.01 -17.30
N VAL A 183 5.48 -9.71 -17.52
CA VAL A 183 6.38 -8.69 -16.93
C VAL A 183 6.33 -8.76 -15.40
N ILE A 184 5.13 -8.81 -14.82
CA ILE A 184 4.95 -8.94 -13.36
C ILE A 184 5.54 -10.27 -12.86
N ALA A 185 5.30 -11.37 -13.57
CA ALA A 185 5.77 -12.71 -13.20
C ALA A 185 7.30 -12.81 -13.19
N ASN A 186 7.97 -12.19 -14.17
CA ASN A 186 9.43 -12.12 -14.21
C ASN A 186 9.99 -11.34 -13.01
N TRP A 187 9.34 -10.25 -12.61
CA TRP A 187 9.70 -9.53 -11.40
C TRP A 187 9.49 -10.37 -10.14
N ILE A 188 8.33 -11.06 -10.01
CA ILE A 188 8.04 -11.96 -8.88
C ILE A 188 9.14 -13.01 -8.74
N ASN A 189 9.55 -13.65 -9.84
CA ASN A 189 10.60 -14.67 -9.83
C ASN A 189 12.00 -14.12 -9.48
N GLY A 190 12.18 -12.80 -9.54
CA GLY A 190 13.39 -12.10 -9.12
C GLY A 190 13.40 -11.68 -7.66
N LEU A 191 12.32 -11.91 -6.90
CA LEU A 191 12.23 -11.55 -5.47
C LEU A 191 13.08 -12.43 -4.56
#